data_AF-A0AAN8JET1-F1
#
_entry.id   AF-A0AAN8JET1-F1
#
_cell.length_a   1.000
_cell.length_b   1.000
_cell.length_c   1.000
_cell.angle_alpha   90.00
_cell.angle_beta   90.00
_cell.angle_gamma   90.00
#
_symmetry.space_group_name_H-M   'P 1'
#
loop_
_entity.id
_entity.type
_entity.pdbx_description
1 polymer ?
#
loop_
_entity_poly.entity_id
_entity_poly.type
_entity_poly.pdbx_seq_one_letter_code
_entity_poly.pdbx_strand_id
1 'polypeptide(L)'
;MAEEKPQISNGNSDDTFERDLEEMLEDGPNVNEASSTVLGGTPNRMTSSYPGSGTTSNVPLSSNSHSNGDFVPKSTITQTASSKFETIKEWSMNTYKCTRQFLSERLGKGSKTIDLEMEAQIEALRDTQRKYSRILQLARAMTNHFYHVVQTQRAMGDTFSDLSQKSPELQEEFTTNAESQRALVKNGETLLGALNFFTSSVNTLCNKTMEDTLLTVRQYEVARLEYDAYRTDVDFLSQSQKDSSSVAKLDECRRKFDEHKLKFERLRGDVNIKLKFLEENKVKVMHKQLLLFHNAISAYFSGNEAALDSTLKQFNISLKRPNAEKPSWIEQ
;
A
#
# COMPACT_ATOMS: atom_id res chain seq x y z
N MET A 1 52.66 -19.19 -31.28
CA MET A 1 51.36 -19.05 -30.60
C MET A 1 51.56 -18.06 -29.48
N ALA A 2 51.05 -16.84 -29.65
CA ALA A 2 51.10 -15.79 -28.66
C ALA A 2 49.77 -15.80 -27.89
N GLU A 3 49.83 -15.81 -26.56
CA GLU A 3 48.66 -15.72 -25.67
C GLU A 3 48.29 -14.24 -25.48
N GLU A 4 47.05 -13.92 -25.84
CA GLU A 4 46.44 -12.60 -25.76
C GLU A 4 45.76 -12.43 -24.38
N LYS A 5 46.09 -11.36 -23.64
CA LYS A 5 45.41 -10.99 -22.39
C LYS A 5 44.20 -10.11 -22.71
N PRO A 6 43.04 -10.27 -22.03
CA PRO A 6 41.89 -9.41 -22.27
C PRO A 6 42.04 -8.06 -21.56
N GLN A 7 41.81 -6.98 -22.30
CA GLN A 7 41.61 -5.63 -21.77
C GLN A 7 40.21 -5.52 -21.13
N ILE A 8 40.17 -5.04 -19.88
CA ILE A 8 38.92 -4.65 -19.21
C ILE A 8 38.63 -3.19 -19.58
N SER A 9 37.55 -3.01 -20.32
CA SER A 9 36.93 -1.73 -20.67
C SER A 9 36.27 -1.11 -19.42
N ASN A 10 36.79 0.02 -18.96
CA ASN A 10 36.09 0.91 -18.02
C ASN A 10 35.18 1.84 -18.83
N GLY A 11 33.86 1.62 -18.77
CA GLY A 11 32.87 2.44 -19.47
C GLY A 11 31.70 2.87 -18.57
N ASN A 12 31.58 4.18 -18.37
CA ASN A 12 30.35 4.99 -18.42
C ASN A 12 29.12 4.67 -17.54
N SER A 13 29.26 4.12 -16.33
CA SER A 13 28.08 3.94 -15.45
C SER A 13 27.58 5.24 -14.78
N ASP A 14 28.43 6.23 -14.54
CA ASP A 14 28.08 7.44 -13.76
C ASP A 14 27.12 8.39 -14.49
N ASP A 15 27.32 8.63 -15.79
CA ASP A 15 26.51 9.61 -16.56
C ASP A 15 25.04 9.20 -16.72
N THR A 16 24.75 7.89 -16.66
CA THR A 16 23.39 7.37 -16.77
C THR A 16 22.59 7.60 -15.48
N PHE A 17 23.26 7.57 -14.32
CA PHE A 17 22.60 7.71 -13.03
C PHE A 17 22.21 9.15 -12.74
N GLU A 18 23.09 10.12 -13.00
CA GLU A 18 22.78 11.54 -12.83
C GLU A 18 21.63 11.96 -13.73
N ARG A 19 21.63 11.52 -15.00
CA ARG A 19 20.56 11.82 -15.95
C ARG A 19 19.21 11.19 -15.53
N ASP A 20 19.21 9.94 -15.08
CA ASP A 20 18.00 9.26 -14.62
C ASP A 20 17.46 9.89 -13.31
N LEU A 21 18.34 10.39 -12.45
CA LEU A 21 17.97 11.10 -11.21
C LEU A 21 17.40 12.49 -11.50
N GLU A 22 17.94 13.19 -12.50
CA GLU A 22 17.53 14.54 -12.91
C GLU A 22 16.19 14.50 -13.65
N GLU A 23 15.98 13.50 -14.53
CA GLU A 23 14.68 13.21 -15.15
C GLU A 23 13.61 12.86 -14.11
N MET A 24 13.98 12.16 -13.03
CA MET A 24 13.09 11.84 -11.91
C MET A 24 12.71 13.04 -11.03
N LEU A 25 13.54 14.08 -10.99
CA LEU A 25 13.29 15.31 -10.23
C LEU A 25 12.38 16.28 -11.00
N GLU A 26 12.37 16.24 -12.34
CA GLU A 26 11.46 17.04 -13.16
C GLU A 26 10.02 16.49 -13.19
N ASP A 27 9.84 15.17 -13.09
CA ASP A 27 8.52 14.51 -13.25
C ASP A 27 7.73 14.35 -11.93
N GLY A 28 8.21 14.98 -10.84
CA GLY A 28 7.61 14.94 -9.50
C GLY A 28 6.53 16.00 -9.28
N PRO A 29 5.38 15.67 -8.61
CA PRO A 29 4.38 16.67 -8.27
C PRO A 29 4.94 17.72 -7.28
N ASN A 30 4.66 19.00 -7.55
CA ASN A 30 5.12 20.14 -6.77
C ASN A 30 4.74 20.01 -5.27
N VAL A 31 5.74 20.00 -4.40
CA VAL A 31 5.66 19.61 -2.97
C VAL A 31 5.08 20.68 -2.03
N ASN A 32 4.43 21.72 -2.55
CA ASN A 32 4.02 22.87 -1.74
C ASN A 32 2.64 22.77 -1.04
N GLU A 33 1.95 21.62 -1.09
CA GLU A 33 0.62 21.47 -0.43
C GLU A 33 0.57 20.54 0.79
N ALA A 34 1.67 19.92 1.22
CA ALA A 34 1.63 18.93 2.32
C ALA A 34 1.81 19.51 3.75
N SER A 35 1.86 20.83 3.91
CA SER A 35 2.04 21.47 5.23
C SER A 35 0.71 21.83 5.90
N SER A 36 -0.10 20.85 6.26
CA SER A 36 -1.11 21.05 7.31
C SER A 36 -1.65 19.73 7.85
N THR A 37 -0.97 19.14 8.84
CA THR A 37 -1.60 18.48 10.01
C THR A 37 -0.52 17.86 10.90
N VAL A 38 -0.01 18.65 11.84
CA VAL A 38 0.71 18.13 13.01
C VAL A 38 0.09 18.76 14.25
N LEU A 39 -0.66 17.97 15.02
CA LEU A 39 -0.90 18.21 16.45
C LEU A 39 -0.83 16.85 17.16
N GLY A 40 0.12 16.73 18.08
CA GLY A 40 0.40 15.54 18.87
C GLY A 40 -0.07 15.63 20.33
N GLY A 41 0.02 14.48 21.01
CA GLY A 41 -0.06 14.26 22.47
C GLY A 41 -1.41 13.67 22.92
N THR A 42 -1.55 12.62 23.74
CA THR A 42 -0.68 11.76 24.58
C THR A 42 -1.53 10.55 25.06
N PRO A 43 -0.98 9.50 25.71
CA PRO A 43 -1.54 8.14 25.68
C PRO A 43 -2.46 7.79 26.86
N ASN A 44 -3.41 6.87 26.66
CA ASN A 44 -4.00 6.11 27.76
C ASN A 44 -4.22 4.63 27.41
N ARG A 45 -4.04 3.78 28.42
CA ARG A 45 -3.72 2.35 28.35
C ARG A 45 -4.96 1.46 28.57
N MET A 46 -5.05 0.41 27.74
CA MET A 46 -5.71 -0.91 27.91
C MET A 46 -7.22 -1.03 28.12
N THR A 47 -7.93 -1.60 27.14
CA THR A 47 -8.69 -2.86 27.29
C THR A 47 -8.76 -3.61 25.96
N SER A 48 -8.51 -4.92 26.00
CA SER A 48 -8.64 -5.86 24.90
C SER A 48 -10.12 -6.12 24.58
N SER A 49 -10.53 -5.93 23.33
CA SER A 49 -11.72 -6.56 22.75
C SER A 49 -11.62 -6.58 21.22
N TYR A 50 -11.72 -7.78 20.65
CA TYR A 50 -11.78 -8.11 19.23
C TYR A 50 -12.72 -7.21 18.40
N PRO A 51 -12.40 -6.85 17.14
CA PRO A 51 -13.28 -5.99 16.35
C PRO A 51 -14.44 -6.82 15.78
N GLY A 52 -15.64 -6.58 16.32
CA GLY A 52 -16.90 -6.83 15.62
C GLY A 52 -16.96 -5.95 14.37
N SER A 53 -17.24 -6.57 13.23
CA SER A 53 -17.38 -5.89 11.95
C SER A 53 -18.60 -4.97 11.99
N GLY A 54 -18.33 -3.66 11.95
CA GLY A 54 -19.34 -2.62 11.84
C GLY A 54 -20.02 -2.69 10.48
N THR A 55 -21.34 -2.91 10.49
CA THR A 55 -22.23 -2.71 9.36
C THR A 55 -22.27 -1.22 9.01
N THR A 56 -21.49 -0.81 8.01
CA THR A 56 -21.58 0.54 7.46
C THR A 56 -22.91 0.70 6.73
N SER A 57 -23.83 1.40 7.36
CA SER A 57 -25.14 1.74 6.83
C SER A 57 -25.01 3.04 6.04
N ASN A 58 -24.49 2.98 4.82
CA ASN A 58 -24.44 4.15 3.94
C ASN A 58 -25.72 4.20 3.10
N VAL A 59 -26.71 4.97 3.57
CA VAL A 59 -27.80 5.48 2.73
C VAL A 59 -27.27 6.70 1.99
N PRO A 60 -27.22 6.77 0.65
CA PRO A 60 -26.92 8.01 -0.02
C PRO A 60 -28.17 8.89 -0.01
N LEU A 61 -28.21 9.86 0.91
CA LEU A 61 -29.22 10.92 0.89
C LEU A 61 -28.63 12.13 0.16
N SER A 62 -28.81 12.19 -1.15
CA SER A 62 -28.51 13.39 -1.93
C SER A 62 -29.67 14.39 -1.79
N SER A 63 -29.46 15.43 -0.99
CA SER A 63 -30.30 16.63 -0.95
C SER A 63 -29.78 17.65 -1.96
N ASN A 64 -30.50 17.88 -3.05
CA ASN A 64 -30.26 19.02 -3.92
C ASN A 64 -31.44 20.00 -3.81
N SER A 65 -31.20 21.14 -3.16
CA SER A 65 -32.12 22.27 -3.06
C SER A 65 -31.93 23.19 -4.26
N HIS A 66 -32.86 23.24 -5.20
CA HIS A 66 -33.02 24.39 -6.11
C HIS A 66 -34.51 24.73 -6.20
N SER A 67 -34.81 25.98 -5.86
CA SER A 67 -36.11 26.63 -5.93
C SER A 67 -36.50 26.93 -7.38
N ASN A 68 -37.67 26.45 -7.81
CA ASN A 68 -38.64 27.26 -8.55
C ASN A 68 -39.99 26.54 -8.55
N GLY A 69 -41.05 27.31 -8.32
CA GLY A 69 -42.41 26.81 -8.17
C GLY A 69 -42.92 26.22 -9.47
N ASP A 70 -43.16 24.91 -9.45
CA ASP A 70 -43.99 24.24 -10.44
C ASP A 70 -44.83 23.16 -9.73
N PHE A 71 -46.10 23.09 -10.09
CA PHE A 71 -47.07 22.19 -9.47
C PHE A 71 -46.70 20.73 -9.75
N VAL A 72 -46.10 20.06 -8.76
CA VAL A 72 -45.83 18.61 -8.85
C VAL A 72 -47.15 17.85 -8.63
N PRO A 73 -47.60 17.01 -9.58
CA PRO A 73 -48.79 16.20 -9.40
C PRO A 73 -48.64 15.29 -8.17
N LYS A 74 -49.65 15.29 -7.28
CA LYS A 74 -49.68 14.45 -6.07
C LYS A 74 -49.45 12.95 -6.36
N SER A 75 -49.75 12.49 -7.57
CA SER A 75 -49.52 11.10 -8.04
C SER A 75 -48.04 10.74 -8.19
N THR A 76 -47.17 11.68 -8.56
CA THR A 76 -45.73 11.44 -8.74
C THR A 76 -45.02 11.30 -7.39
N ILE A 77 -45.46 12.05 -6.38
CA ILE A 77 -44.92 12.00 -5.01
C ILE A 77 -45.29 10.68 -4.31
N THR A 78 -46.53 10.20 -4.47
CA THR A 78 -46.96 8.90 -3.91
C THR A 78 -46.31 7.71 -4.62
N GLN A 79 -46.14 7.74 -5.94
CA GLN A 79 -45.40 6.69 -6.68
C GLN A 79 -43.92 6.63 -6.29
N THR A 80 -43.30 7.77 -6.03
CA THR A 80 -41.91 7.84 -5.57
C THR A 80 -41.75 7.36 -4.12
N ALA A 81 -42.75 7.59 -3.27
CA ALA A 81 -42.76 7.09 -1.90
C ALA A 81 -43.01 5.57 -1.84
N SER A 82 -43.88 5.03 -2.70
CA SER A 82 -44.15 3.59 -2.79
C SER A 82 -42.95 2.81 -3.35
N SER A 83 -42.28 3.32 -4.38
CA SER A 83 -41.07 2.67 -4.94
C SER A 83 -39.89 2.66 -3.96
N LYS A 84 -39.74 3.74 -3.18
CA LYS A 84 -38.76 3.79 -2.07
C LYS A 84 -39.08 2.78 -0.97
N PHE A 85 -40.36 2.63 -0.61
CA PHE A 85 -40.79 1.63 0.37
C PHE A 85 -40.53 0.20 -0.12
N GLU A 86 -40.82 -0.10 -1.39
CA GLU A 86 -40.52 -1.39 -2.01
C GLU A 86 -39.01 -1.68 -2.03
N THR A 87 -38.19 -0.68 -2.34
CA THR A 87 -36.73 -0.79 -2.29
C THR A 87 -36.23 -1.14 -0.89
N ILE A 88 -36.76 -0.48 0.15
CA ILE A 88 -36.42 -0.77 1.56
C ILE A 88 -36.87 -2.18 1.95
N LYS A 89 -38.06 -2.60 1.51
CA LYS A 89 -38.58 -3.93 1.77
C LYS A 89 -37.72 -5.01 1.11
N GLU A 90 -37.32 -4.80 -0.14
CA GLU A 90 -36.46 -5.73 -0.87
C GLU A 90 -35.06 -5.79 -0.26
N TRP A 91 -34.48 -4.64 0.08
CA TRP A 91 -33.21 -4.56 0.79
C TRP A 91 -33.25 -5.31 2.11
N SER A 92 -34.23 -5.02 2.98
CA SER A 92 -34.33 -5.67 4.31
C SER A 92 -34.52 -7.19 4.20
N MET A 93 -35.30 -7.65 3.22
CA MET A 93 -35.47 -9.07 2.92
C MET A 93 -34.14 -9.70 2.44
N ASN A 94 -33.44 -9.06 1.51
CA ASN A 94 -32.15 -9.54 1.01
C ASN A 94 -31.10 -9.60 2.13
N THR A 95 -31.02 -8.56 2.97
CA THR A 95 -30.15 -8.51 4.14
C THR A 95 -30.44 -9.67 5.08
N TYR A 96 -31.72 -9.89 5.44
CA TYR A 96 -32.09 -11.01 6.31
C TYR A 96 -31.66 -12.36 5.74
N LYS A 97 -31.92 -12.61 4.44
CA LYS A 97 -31.51 -13.84 3.75
C LYS A 97 -30.00 -14.04 3.80
N CYS A 98 -29.23 -13.01 3.47
CA CYS A 98 -27.77 -13.05 3.49
C CYS A 98 -27.22 -13.27 4.91
N THR A 99 -27.78 -12.61 5.93
CA THR A 99 -27.40 -12.82 7.33
C THR A 99 -27.69 -14.26 7.77
N ARG A 100 -28.87 -14.80 7.42
CA ARG A 100 -29.22 -16.20 7.71
C ARG A 100 -28.27 -17.17 7.02
N GLN A 101 -27.96 -16.94 5.75
CA GLN A 101 -27.03 -17.76 4.97
C GLN A 101 -25.61 -17.72 5.57
N PHE A 102 -25.12 -16.53 5.90
CA PHE A 102 -23.80 -16.34 6.52
C PHE A 102 -23.68 -17.10 7.84
N LEU A 103 -24.69 -16.98 8.73
CA LEU A 103 -24.70 -17.70 9.99
C LEU A 103 -24.79 -19.23 9.77
N SER A 104 -25.58 -19.66 8.78
CA SER A 104 -25.70 -21.08 8.43
C SER A 104 -24.36 -21.67 7.96
N GLU A 105 -23.64 -20.96 7.08
CA GLU A 105 -22.29 -21.35 6.64
C GLU A 105 -21.31 -21.41 7.81
N ARG A 106 -21.31 -20.40 8.69
CA ARG A 106 -20.40 -20.36 9.85
C ARG A 106 -20.63 -21.49 10.86
N LEU A 107 -21.88 -21.94 11.00
CA LEU A 107 -22.26 -23.04 11.89
C LEU A 107 -22.13 -24.42 11.22
N GLY A 108 -21.65 -24.49 9.98
CA GLY A 108 -21.50 -25.74 9.21
C GLY A 108 -22.82 -26.35 8.76
N LYS A 109 -23.92 -25.58 8.80
CA LYS A 109 -25.28 -26.03 8.44
C LYS A 109 -25.69 -25.61 7.03
N GLY A 110 -24.98 -24.65 6.43
CA GLY A 110 -25.27 -24.10 5.10
C GLY A 110 -24.23 -24.53 4.07
N SER A 111 -24.68 -24.78 2.83
CA SER A 111 -23.79 -25.05 1.70
C SER A 111 -23.12 -23.76 1.24
N LYS A 112 -21.79 -23.77 1.15
CA LYS A 112 -20.96 -22.65 0.70
C LYS A 112 -20.49 -22.91 -0.72
N THR A 113 -20.71 -21.95 -1.64
CA THR A 113 -20.02 -21.98 -2.93
C THR A 113 -18.55 -21.57 -2.73
N ILE A 114 -17.63 -22.42 -3.17
CA ILE A 114 -16.19 -22.24 -2.96
C ILE A 114 -15.47 -22.37 -4.30
N ASP A 115 -14.62 -21.40 -4.61
CA ASP A 115 -13.62 -21.45 -5.66
C ASP A 115 -12.24 -21.50 -4.98
N LEU A 116 -11.68 -22.70 -4.83
CA LEU A 116 -10.46 -22.91 -4.05
C LEU A 116 -9.26 -22.16 -4.63
N GLU A 117 -9.15 -22.10 -5.96
CA GLU A 117 -8.05 -21.42 -6.63
C GLU A 117 -8.13 -19.91 -6.41
N MET A 118 -9.31 -19.32 -6.66
CA MET A 118 -9.51 -17.88 -6.48
C MET A 118 -9.42 -17.48 -5.00
N GLU A 119 -9.95 -18.27 -4.07
CA GLU A 119 -9.80 -18.02 -2.63
C GLU A 119 -8.31 -18.02 -2.22
N ALA A 120 -7.51 -18.95 -2.74
CA ALA A 120 -6.07 -18.98 -2.49
C ALA A 120 -5.36 -17.74 -3.05
N GLN A 121 -5.71 -17.30 -4.27
CA GLN A 121 -5.16 -16.08 -4.88
C GLN A 121 -5.54 -14.81 -4.10
N ILE A 122 -6.79 -14.71 -3.65
CA ILE A 122 -7.26 -13.59 -2.82
C ILE A 122 -6.51 -13.55 -1.49
N GLU A 123 -6.31 -14.69 -0.83
CA GLU A 123 -5.59 -14.73 0.44
C GLU A 123 -4.10 -14.37 0.24
N ALA A 124 -3.47 -14.84 -0.84
CA ALA A 124 -2.12 -14.44 -1.21
C ALA A 124 -2.01 -12.92 -1.46
N LEU A 125 -3.02 -12.32 -2.11
CA LEU A 125 -3.10 -10.87 -2.29
C LEU A 125 -3.20 -10.15 -0.95
N ARG A 126 -4.10 -10.56 -0.06
CA ARG A 126 -4.27 -9.96 1.28
C ARG A 126 -2.98 -10.04 2.09
N ASP A 127 -2.30 -11.19 2.07
CA ASP A 127 -1.02 -11.36 2.77
C ASP A 127 0.08 -10.48 2.16
N THR A 128 0.14 -10.38 0.84
CA THR A 128 1.09 -9.50 0.14
C THR A 128 0.84 -8.03 0.47
N GLN A 129 -0.42 -7.56 0.44
CA GLN A 129 -0.77 -6.18 0.82
C GLN A 129 -0.36 -5.89 2.27
N ARG A 130 -0.60 -6.82 3.21
CA ARG A 130 -0.17 -6.69 4.61
C ARG A 130 1.35 -6.54 4.72
N LYS A 131 2.11 -7.39 4.03
CA LYS A 131 3.58 -7.35 4.02
C LYS A 131 4.13 -6.05 3.41
N TYR A 132 3.59 -5.61 2.29
CA TYR A 132 4.02 -4.36 1.65
C TYR A 132 3.63 -3.13 2.49
N SER A 133 2.47 -3.14 3.13
CA SER A 133 2.09 -2.10 4.09
C SER A 133 3.05 -2.03 5.26
N ARG A 134 3.56 -3.17 5.73
CA ARG A 134 4.60 -3.21 6.76
C ARG A 134 5.92 -2.61 6.27
N ILE A 135 6.35 -2.94 5.06
CA ILE A 135 7.54 -2.33 4.43
C ILE A 135 7.36 -0.81 4.33
N LEU A 136 6.20 -0.35 3.85
CA LEU A 136 5.88 1.07 3.75
C LEU A 136 5.97 1.79 5.11
N GLN A 137 5.47 1.17 6.17
CA GLN A 137 5.56 1.73 7.52
C GLN A 137 7.01 1.84 7.99
N LEU A 138 7.83 0.81 7.75
CA LEU A 138 9.24 0.82 8.11
C LEU A 138 10.03 1.84 7.29
N ALA A 139 9.77 1.95 5.99
CA ALA A 139 10.37 2.94 5.13
C ALA A 139 10.05 4.36 5.60
N ARG A 140 8.79 4.67 5.92
CA ARG A 140 8.40 5.97 6.50
C ARG A 140 9.14 6.29 7.79
N ALA A 141 9.24 5.31 8.69
CA ALA A 141 9.97 5.49 9.94
C ALA A 141 11.46 5.75 9.68
N MET A 142 12.07 4.99 8.75
CA MET A 142 13.46 5.18 8.33
C MET A 142 13.69 6.57 7.73
N THR A 143 12.85 7.00 6.79
CA THR A 143 12.92 8.34 6.17
C THR A 143 12.81 9.44 7.22
N ASN A 144 11.89 9.30 8.18
CA ASN A 144 11.72 10.29 9.25
C ASN A 144 12.94 10.36 10.18
N HIS A 145 13.43 9.22 10.64
CA HIS A 145 14.64 9.19 11.48
C HIS A 145 15.85 9.76 10.72
N PHE A 146 16.00 9.38 9.45
CA PHE A 146 17.11 9.86 8.63
C PHE A 146 17.00 11.38 8.35
N TYR A 147 15.79 11.91 8.20
CA TYR A 147 15.57 13.35 8.11
C TYR A 147 16.14 14.08 9.34
N HIS A 148 15.86 13.57 10.54
CA HIS A 148 16.40 14.15 11.77
C HIS A 148 17.92 14.00 11.89
N VAL A 149 18.51 12.92 11.37
CA VAL A 149 19.97 12.78 11.26
C VAL A 149 20.53 13.90 10.38
N VAL A 150 19.98 14.11 9.18
CA VAL A 150 20.42 15.16 8.26
C VAL A 150 20.29 16.56 8.86
N GLN A 151 19.18 16.86 9.56
CA GLN A 151 19.02 18.16 10.24
C GLN A 151 20.05 18.35 11.36
N THR A 152 20.36 17.30 12.11
CA THR A 152 21.38 17.35 13.17
C THR A 152 22.79 17.54 12.57
N GLN A 153 23.10 16.85 11.47
CA GLN A 153 24.35 17.02 10.74
C GLN A 153 24.53 18.46 10.23
N ARG A 154 23.45 19.08 9.72
CA ARG A 154 23.46 20.50 9.32
C ARG A 154 23.79 21.40 10.49
N ALA A 155 23.09 21.28 11.61
CA ALA A 155 23.34 22.10 12.79
C ALA A 155 24.77 21.92 13.36
N MET A 156 25.30 20.69 13.33
CA MET A 156 26.70 20.42 13.69
C MET A 156 27.67 21.11 12.73
N GLY A 157 27.44 21.00 11.42
CA GLY A 157 28.27 21.66 10.40
C GLY A 157 28.31 23.18 10.55
N ASP A 158 27.17 23.80 10.85
CA ASP A 158 27.08 25.25 11.10
C ASP A 158 27.84 25.64 12.38
N THR A 159 27.70 24.86 13.44
CA THR A 159 28.41 25.10 14.71
C THR A 159 29.93 24.95 14.55
N PHE A 160 30.40 23.93 13.82
CA PHE A 160 31.82 23.77 13.52
C PHE A 160 32.35 24.93 12.66
N SER A 161 31.58 25.40 11.68
CA SER A 161 31.97 26.54 10.87
C SER A 161 32.11 27.82 11.69
N ASP A 162 31.23 28.05 12.68
CA ASP A 162 31.31 29.20 13.58
C ASP A 162 32.52 29.12 14.52
N LEU A 163 32.79 27.94 15.08
CA LEU A 163 33.94 27.70 15.97
C LEU A 163 35.28 27.81 15.24
N SER A 164 35.35 27.38 13.98
CA SER A 164 36.53 27.55 13.12
C SER A 164 36.96 29.01 13.02
N GLN A 165 36.01 29.93 12.87
CA GLN A 165 36.29 31.37 12.75
C GLN A 165 36.72 32.02 14.08
N LYS A 166 36.35 31.41 15.22
CA LYS A 166 36.54 31.95 16.57
C LYS A 166 37.70 31.33 17.33
N SER A 167 38.24 30.21 16.85
CA SER A 167 39.29 29.43 17.54
C SER A 167 40.47 29.18 16.59
N PRO A 168 41.37 30.16 16.39
CA PRO A 168 42.50 30.03 15.47
C PRO A 168 43.38 28.81 15.73
N GLU A 169 43.48 28.38 16.99
CA GLU A 169 44.28 27.22 17.40
C GLU A 169 43.68 25.86 16.99
N LEU A 170 42.38 25.82 16.66
CA LEU A 170 41.63 24.62 16.26
C LEU A 170 40.92 24.79 14.92
N GLN A 171 41.33 25.81 14.15
CA GLN A 171 40.61 26.24 12.95
C GLN A 171 40.57 25.12 11.90
N GLU A 172 41.67 24.40 11.71
CA GLU A 172 41.78 23.34 10.69
C GLU A 172 40.86 22.16 11.00
N GLU A 173 40.81 21.73 12.26
CA GLU A 173 39.98 20.63 12.72
C GLU A 173 38.50 20.96 12.62
N PHE A 174 38.11 22.16 13.05
CA PHE A 174 36.73 22.62 12.92
C PHE A 174 36.32 22.78 11.45
N THR A 175 37.19 23.30 10.60
CA THR A 175 36.91 23.45 9.16
C THR A 175 36.71 22.09 8.50
N THR A 176 37.62 21.15 8.74
CA THR A 176 37.54 19.79 8.18
C THR A 176 36.22 19.10 8.60
N ASN A 177 35.86 19.18 9.88
CA ASN A 177 34.61 18.60 10.36
C ASN A 177 33.37 19.31 9.78
N ALA A 178 33.40 20.64 9.64
CA ALA A 178 32.31 21.39 9.02
C ALA A 178 32.08 20.96 7.56
N GLU A 179 33.16 20.78 6.79
CA GLU A 179 33.11 20.33 5.41
C GLU A 179 32.57 18.90 5.28
N SER A 180 33.03 17.98 6.14
CA SER A 180 32.51 16.61 6.19
C SER A 180 31.00 16.59 6.47
N GLN A 181 30.51 17.38 7.43
CA GLN A 181 29.08 17.46 7.73
C GLN A 181 28.28 18.06 6.58
N ARG A 182 28.79 19.10 5.89
CA ARG A 182 28.13 19.66 4.70
C ARG A 182 28.00 18.65 3.57
N ALA A 183 29.03 17.84 3.32
CA ALA A 183 28.99 16.78 2.32
C ALA A 183 27.92 15.73 2.66
N LEU A 184 27.88 15.28 3.92
CA LEU A 184 26.87 14.33 4.40
C LEU A 184 25.44 14.87 4.27
N VAL A 185 25.24 16.16 4.58
CA VAL A 185 23.93 16.83 4.43
C VAL A 185 23.50 16.86 2.97
N LYS A 186 24.38 17.31 2.06
CA LYS A 186 24.08 17.38 0.62
C LYS A 186 23.67 16.00 0.07
N ASN A 187 24.46 14.98 0.33
CA ASN A 187 24.15 13.62 -0.11
C ASN A 187 22.91 13.04 0.60
N GLY A 188 22.69 13.43 1.86
CA GLY A 188 21.54 13.02 2.66
C GLY A 188 20.22 13.59 2.14
N GLU A 189 20.21 14.82 1.64
CA GLU A 189 19.03 15.43 1.01
C GLU A 189 18.61 14.69 -0.26
N THR A 190 19.57 14.30 -1.11
CA THR A 190 19.31 13.46 -2.29
C THR A 190 18.72 12.11 -1.89
N LEU A 191 19.31 11.43 -0.89
CA LEU A 191 18.76 10.16 -0.39
C LEU A 191 17.35 10.33 0.19
N LEU A 192 17.08 11.40 0.93
CA LEU A 192 15.73 11.71 1.43
C LEU A 192 14.71 11.84 0.31
N GLY A 193 15.08 12.49 -0.80
CA GLY A 193 14.25 12.57 -2.00
C GLY A 193 13.89 11.18 -2.53
N ALA A 194 14.89 10.32 -2.72
CA ALA A 194 14.71 8.94 -3.19
C ALA A 194 13.83 8.10 -2.24
N LEU A 195 14.03 8.22 -0.93
CA LEU A 195 13.23 7.50 0.07
C LEU A 195 11.76 7.95 0.12
N ASN A 196 11.51 9.26 -0.06
CA ASN A 196 10.16 9.80 -0.16
C ASN A 196 9.46 9.33 -1.45
N PHE A 197 10.18 9.28 -2.57
CA PHE A 197 9.67 8.75 -3.83
C PHE A 197 9.29 7.26 -3.72
N PHE A 198 10.18 6.44 -3.13
CA PHE A 198 9.90 5.04 -2.83
C PHE A 198 8.64 4.89 -1.98
N THR A 199 8.56 5.64 -0.88
CA THR A 199 7.41 5.61 0.04
C THR A 199 6.10 5.96 -0.67
N SER A 200 6.10 6.98 -1.52
CA SER A 200 4.92 7.43 -2.27
C SER A 200 4.46 6.39 -3.30
N SER A 201 5.41 5.77 -3.99
CA SER A 201 5.13 4.72 -4.98
C SER A 201 4.56 3.46 -4.33
N VAL A 202 5.17 2.98 -3.24
CA VAL A 202 4.67 1.81 -2.50
C VAL A 202 3.30 2.09 -1.86
N ASN A 203 3.08 3.31 -1.36
CA ASN A 203 1.78 3.73 -0.85
C ASN A 203 0.69 3.66 -1.92
N THR A 204 0.98 4.13 -3.14
CA THR A 204 0.05 4.04 -4.27
C THR A 204 -0.27 2.58 -4.60
N LEU A 205 0.75 1.72 -4.69
CA LEU A 205 0.54 0.30 -4.95
C LEU A 205 -0.36 -0.36 -3.89
N CYS A 206 -0.09 -0.13 -2.60
CA CYS A 206 -0.80 -0.80 -1.50
C CYS A 206 -2.21 -0.24 -1.26
N ASN A 207 -2.34 1.09 -1.19
CA ASN A 207 -3.54 1.76 -0.70
C ASN A 207 -4.45 2.26 -1.82
N LYS A 208 -4.00 2.21 -3.09
CA LYS A 208 -4.83 2.54 -4.26
C LYS A 208 -4.99 1.31 -5.15
N THR A 209 -3.90 0.78 -5.70
CA THR A 209 -3.96 -0.27 -6.73
C THR A 209 -4.44 -1.61 -6.17
N MET A 210 -3.85 -2.11 -5.08
CA MET A 210 -4.30 -3.35 -4.43
C MET A 210 -5.70 -3.19 -3.82
N GLU A 211 -5.99 -2.02 -3.26
CA GLU A 211 -7.29 -1.74 -2.64
C GLU A 211 -8.43 -1.74 -3.67
N ASP A 212 -8.21 -1.24 -4.89
CA ASP A 212 -9.20 -1.31 -5.98
C ASP A 212 -9.57 -2.77 -6.34
N THR A 213 -8.59 -3.67 -6.41
CA THR A 213 -8.84 -5.09 -6.61
C THR A 213 -9.58 -5.70 -5.42
N LEU A 214 -9.18 -5.36 -4.19
CA LEU A 214 -9.83 -5.85 -2.97
C LEU A 214 -11.27 -5.35 -2.83
N LEU A 215 -11.60 -4.16 -3.33
CA LEU A 215 -12.98 -3.67 -3.40
C LEU A 215 -13.83 -4.57 -4.31
N THR A 216 -13.33 -4.96 -5.47
CA THR A 216 -14.02 -5.91 -6.36
C THR A 216 -14.13 -7.30 -5.72
N VAL A 217 -13.12 -7.75 -4.98
CA VAL A 217 -13.18 -8.99 -4.19
C VAL A 217 -14.32 -8.93 -3.15
N ARG A 218 -14.46 -7.82 -2.40
CA ARG A 218 -15.55 -7.67 -1.44
C ARG A 218 -16.92 -7.72 -2.13
N GLN A 219 -17.07 -7.10 -3.30
CA GLN A 219 -18.30 -7.16 -4.08
C GLN A 219 -18.61 -8.60 -4.54
N TYR A 220 -17.59 -9.33 -4.99
CA TYR A 220 -17.68 -10.75 -5.33
C TYR A 220 -18.12 -11.60 -4.13
N GLU A 221 -17.52 -11.42 -2.95
CA GLU A 221 -17.85 -12.17 -1.73
C GLU A 221 -19.31 -11.93 -1.30
N VAL A 222 -19.80 -10.69 -1.41
CA VAL A 222 -21.20 -10.34 -1.18
C VAL A 222 -22.11 -11.01 -2.21
N ALA A 223 -21.80 -10.92 -3.50
CA ALA A 223 -22.60 -11.53 -4.56
C ALA A 223 -22.66 -13.06 -4.44
N ARG A 224 -21.57 -13.70 -4.01
CA ARG A 224 -21.52 -15.14 -3.71
C ARG A 224 -22.46 -15.50 -2.56
N LEU A 225 -22.46 -14.70 -1.48
CA LEU A 225 -23.36 -14.91 -0.35
C LEU A 225 -24.84 -14.73 -0.74
N GLU A 226 -25.15 -13.72 -1.55
CA GLU A 226 -26.50 -13.52 -2.10
C GLU A 226 -26.91 -14.73 -2.95
N TYR A 227 -26.06 -15.17 -3.88
CA TYR A 227 -26.29 -16.35 -4.71
C TYR A 227 -26.60 -17.60 -3.88
N ASP A 228 -25.78 -17.91 -2.86
CA ASP A 228 -26.00 -19.06 -1.99
C ASP A 228 -27.31 -18.95 -1.18
N ALA A 229 -27.69 -17.74 -0.77
CA ALA A 229 -28.94 -17.49 -0.05
C ALA A 229 -30.17 -17.75 -0.94
N TYR A 230 -30.16 -17.26 -2.18
CA TYR A 230 -31.26 -17.48 -3.13
C TYR A 230 -31.29 -18.91 -3.67
N ARG A 231 -30.14 -19.59 -3.80
CA ARG A 231 -30.09 -21.03 -4.12
C ARG A 231 -30.87 -21.84 -3.09
N THR A 232 -30.56 -21.60 -1.81
CA THR A 232 -31.19 -22.30 -0.69
C THR A 232 -32.70 -22.08 -0.63
N ASP A 233 -33.17 -20.86 -0.93
CA ASP A 233 -34.60 -20.56 -0.99
C ASP A 233 -35.32 -21.29 -2.14
N VAL A 234 -34.71 -21.35 -3.33
CA VAL A 234 -35.26 -22.10 -4.48
C VAL A 234 -35.33 -23.59 -4.17
N ASP A 235 -34.29 -24.16 -3.56
CA ASP A 235 -34.26 -25.56 -3.15
C ASP A 235 -35.36 -25.87 -2.11
N PHE A 236 -35.54 -25.00 -1.12
CA PHE A 236 -36.57 -25.13 -0.08
C PHE A 236 -38.00 -25.05 -0.65
N LEU A 237 -38.28 -24.07 -1.52
CA LEU A 237 -39.60 -23.92 -2.13
C LEU A 237 -39.91 -25.03 -3.13
N SER A 238 -38.90 -25.56 -3.82
CA SER A 238 -39.08 -26.68 -4.76
C SER A 238 -39.45 -27.99 -4.07
N GLN A 239 -39.10 -28.15 -2.78
CA GLN A 239 -39.43 -29.30 -1.95
C GLN A 239 -40.77 -29.16 -1.20
N SER A 240 -41.38 -27.97 -1.19
CA SER A 240 -42.65 -27.69 -0.49
C SER A 240 -43.87 -28.13 -1.32
N GLN A 241 -45.00 -28.45 -0.66
CA GLN A 241 -46.23 -28.89 -1.35
C GLN A 241 -46.79 -27.80 -2.29
N LYS A 242 -47.16 -28.20 -3.51
CA LYS A 242 -47.53 -27.31 -4.61
C LYS A 242 -49.00 -26.90 -4.55
N ASP A 243 -49.31 -25.76 -3.95
CA ASP A 243 -50.55 -25.02 -4.21
C ASP A 243 -50.32 -23.97 -5.33
N SER A 244 -51.39 -23.44 -5.93
CA SER A 244 -51.29 -22.45 -7.01
C SER A 244 -50.57 -21.16 -6.59
N SER A 245 -50.65 -20.80 -5.29
CA SER A 245 -49.94 -19.64 -4.73
C SER A 245 -48.43 -19.88 -4.57
N SER A 246 -48.01 -21.12 -4.31
CA SER A 246 -46.61 -21.53 -4.26
C SER A 246 -45.94 -21.56 -5.63
N VAL A 247 -46.69 -21.80 -6.72
CA VAL A 247 -46.12 -21.80 -8.08
C VAL A 247 -45.62 -20.40 -8.47
N ALA A 248 -46.46 -19.37 -8.31
CA ALA A 248 -46.08 -18.00 -8.64
C ALA A 248 -44.90 -17.48 -7.78
N LYS A 249 -44.84 -17.86 -6.51
CA LYS A 249 -43.71 -17.53 -5.61
C LYS A 249 -42.41 -18.24 -6.02
N LEU A 250 -42.52 -19.49 -6.47
CA LEU A 250 -41.39 -20.28 -6.93
C LEU A 250 -40.81 -19.72 -8.24
N ASP A 251 -41.66 -19.30 -9.17
CA ASP A 251 -41.22 -18.65 -10.42
C ASP A 251 -40.48 -17.33 -10.14
N GLU A 252 -41.00 -16.49 -9.25
CA GLU A 252 -40.33 -15.25 -8.83
C GLU A 252 -39.01 -15.51 -8.11
N CYS A 253 -38.94 -16.54 -7.25
CA CYS A 253 -37.68 -16.94 -6.60
C CYS A 253 -36.64 -17.48 -7.59
N ARG A 254 -37.07 -18.22 -8.62
CA ARG A 254 -36.17 -18.66 -9.71
C ARG A 254 -35.62 -17.48 -10.49
N ARG A 255 -36.46 -16.51 -10.85
CA ARG A 255 -36.04 -15.28 -11.52
C ARG A 255 -34.95 -14.56 -10.73
N LYS A 256 -35.16 -14.33 -9.43
CA LYS A 256 -34.15 -13.68 -8.57
C LYS A 256 -32.88 -14.53 -8.40
N PHE A 257 -33.01 -15.85 -8.31
CA PHE A 257 -31.86 -16.74 -8.28
C PHE A 257 -30.99 -16.58 -9.53
N ASP A 258 -31.59 -16.58 -10.72
CA ASP A 258 -30.86 -16.42 -11.98
C ASP A 258 -30.18 -15.03 -12.07
N GLU A 259 -30.83 -13.97 -11.58
CA GLU A 259 -30.23 -12.64 -11.49
C GLU A 259 -28.98 -12.61 -10.58
N HIS A 260 -29.09 -13.18 -9.38
CA HIS A 260 -27.96 -13.24 -8.44
C HIS A 260 -26.86 -14.18 -8.93
N LYS A 261 -27.19 -15.26 -9.64
CA LYS A 261 -26.23 -16.15 -10.30
C LYS A 261 -25.44 -15.41 -11.36
N LEU A 262 -26.11 -14.68 -12.25
CA LEU A 262 -25.44 -13.91 -13.31
C LEU A 262 -24.51 -12.83 -12.72
N LYS A 263 -24.96 -12.12 -11.68
CA LYS A 263 -24.15 -11.13 -10.96
C LYS A 263 -22.91 -11.77 -10.33
N PHE A 264 -23.06 -12.92 -9.67
CA PHE A 264 -21.96 -13.69 -9.09
C PHE A 264 -20.95 -14.14 -10.14
N GLU A 265 -21.40 -14.75 -11.24
CA GLU A 265 -20.53 -15.23 -12.31
C GLU A 265 -19.77 -14.09 -12.99
N ARG A 266 -20.43 -12.94 -13.21
CA ARG A 266 -19.78 -11.73 -13.72
C ARG A 266 -18.67 -11.24 -12.78
N LEU A 267 -18.97 -11.06 -11.50
CA LEU A 267 -17.99 -10.58 -10.52
C LEU A 267 -16.83 -11.56 -10.32
N ARG A 268 -17.09 -12.87 -10.42
CA ARG A 268 -16.03 -13.89 -10.44
C ARG A 268 -15.09 -13.69 -11.62
N GLY A 269 -15.62 -13.40 -12.81
CA GLY A 269 -14.82 -13.02 -13.98
C GLY A 269 -14.00 -11.76 -13.76
N ASP A 270 -14.64 -10.71 -13.23
CA ASP A 270 -14.00 -9.41 -12.96
C ASP A 270 -12.84 -9.55 -11.96
N VAL A 271 -13.01 -10.32 -10.87
CA VAL A 271 -11.94 -10.60 -9.90
C VAL A 271 -10.78 -11.33 -10.56
N ASN A 272 -11.04 -12.38 -11.35
CA ASN A 272 -9.99 -13.14 -12.03
C ASN A 272 -9.16 -12.27 -12.97
N ILE A 273 -9.81 -11.36 -13.70
CA ILE A 273 -9.13 -10.41 -14.57
C ILE A 273 -8.29 -9.45 -13.70
N LYS A 274 -8.90 -8.78 -12.72
CA LYS A 274 -8.19 -7.82 -11.87
C LYS A 274 -6.99 -8.42 -11.14
N LEU A 275 -7.08 -9.66 -10.66
CA LEU A 275 -5.96 -10.35 -10.01
C LEU A 275 -4.77 -10.53 -10.97
N LYS A 276 -5.01 -10.92 -12.23
CA LYS A 276 -3.95 -11.07 -13.25
C LYS A 276 -3.28 -9.73 -13.57
N PHE A 277 -4.08 -8.70 -13.84
CA PHE A 277 -3.56 -7.36 -14.12
C PHE A 277 -2.79 -6.77 -12.93
N LEU A 278 -3.29 -6.99 -11.71
CA LEU A 278 -2.62 -6.56 -10.50
C LEU A 278 -1.28 -7.26 -10.31
N GLU A 279 -1.19 -8.56 -10.58
CA GLU A 279 0.08 -9.30 -10.43
C GLU A 279 1.17 -8.72 -11.34
N GLU A 280 0.85 -8.47 -12.61
CA GLU A 280 1.78 -7.84 -13.54
C GLU A 280 2.19 -6.43 -13.09
N ASN A 281 1.23 -5.60 -12.70
CA ASN A 281 1.52 -4.24 -12.24
C ASN A 281 2.36 -4.24 -10.96
N LYS A 282 2.01 -5.09 -9.99
CA LYS A 282 2.73 -5.27 -8.72
C LYS A 282 4.19 -5.62 -8.97
N VAL A 283 4.46 -6.62 -9.81
CA VAL A 283 5.83 -7.05 -10.12
C VAL A 283 6.61 -5.91 -10.78
N LYS A 284 6.02 -5.22 -11.77
CA LYS A 284 6.66 -4.09 -12.47
C LYS A 284 7.00 -2.95 -11.50
N VAL A 285 6.04 -2.51 -10.68
CA VAL A 285 6.25 -1.42 -9.73
C VAL A 285 7.30 -1.83 -8.69
N MET A 286 7.15 -2.98 -8.05
CA MET A 286 8.08 -3.39 -6.99
C MET A 286 9.48 -3.65 -7.51
N HIS A 287 9.64 -4.19 -8.73
CA HIS A 287 10.96 -4.35 -9.34
C HIS A 287 11.67 -3.00 -9.48
N LYS A 288 10.99 -2.00 -10.06
CA LYS A 288 11.53 -0.64 -10.20
C LYS A 288 11.84 -0.01 -8.83
N GLN A 289 10.89 -0.07 -7.90
CA GLN A 289 11.03 0.59 -6.60
C GLN A 289 12.10 -0.04 -5.70
N LEU A 290 12.22 -1.38 -5.69
CA LEU A 290 13.26 -2.06 -4.92
C LEU A 290 14.66 -1.76 -5.47
N LEU A 291 14.80 -1.70 -6.79
CA LEU A 291 16.08 -1.35 -7.43
C LEU A 291 16.47 0.09 -7.12
N LEU A 292 15.55 1.05 -7.28
CA LEU A 292 15.79 2.45 -6.96
C LEU A 292 16.15 2.66 -5.48
N PHE A 293 15.45 1.97 -4.57
CA PHE A 293 15.73 2.02 -3.14
C PHE A 293 17.15 1.53 -2.84
N HIS A 294 17.53 0.36 -3.37
CA HIS A 294 18.86 -0.18 -3.17
C HIS A 294 19.94 0.74 -3.75
N ASN A 295 19.77 1.21 -4.99
CA ASN A 295 20.75 2.06 -5.67
C ASN A 295 20.95 3.38 -4.92
N ALA A 296 19.88 4.02 -4.46
CA ALA A 296 19.97 5.26 -3.69
C ALA A 296 20.73 5.07 -2.37
N ILE A 297 20.44 3.97 -1.65
CA ILE A 297 21.13 3.64 -0.40
C ILE A 297 22.62 3.36 -0.67
N SER A 298 22.93 2.53 -1.66
CA SER A 298 24.31 2.21 -2.03
C SER A 298 25.09 3.47 -2.44
N ALA A 299 24.51 4.31 -3.29
CA ALA A 299 25.10 5.56 -3.76
C ALA A 299 25.37 6.54 -2.62
N TYR A 300 24.46 6.65 -1.64
CA TYR A 300 24.70 7.48 -0.46
C TYR A 300 25.92 7.00 0.34
N PHE A 301 26.03 5.69 0.60
CA PHE A 301 27.15 5.18 1.40
C PHE A 301 28.48 5.19 0.62
N SER A 302 28.48 4.84 -0.67
CA SER A 302 29.70 4.88 -1.50
C SER A 302 30.15 6.31 -1.78
N GLY A 303 29.22 7.23 -2.04
CA GLY A 303 29.53 8.65 -2.28
C GLY A 303 30.14 9.35 -1.05
N ASN A 304 29.91 8.80 0.15
CA ASN A 304 30.51 9.30 1.39
C ASN A 304 31.78 8.54 1.81
N GLU A 305 32.12 7.42 1.15
CA GLU A 305 33.25 6.56 1.51
C GLU A 305 34.59 7.29 1.38
N ALA A 306 34.81 8.01 0.27
CA ALA A 306 36.06 8.72 0.02
C ALA A 306 36.32 9.84 1.03
N ALA A 307 35.28 10.58 1.42
CA ALA A 307 35.38 11.61 2.45
C ALA A 307 35.73 10.99 3.81
N LEU A 308 35.09 9.86 4.15
CA LEU A 308 35.34 9.14 5.40
C LEU A 308 36.75 8.54 5.46
N ASP A 309 37.23 7.93 4.37
CA ASP A 309 38.57 7.33 4.29
C ASP A 309 39.67 8.40 4.42
N SER A 310 39.48 9.57 3.82
CA SER A 310 40.39 10.72 3.99
C SER A 310 40.48 11.15 5.45
N THR A 311 39.34 11.29 6.13
CA THR A 311 39.31 11.63 7.56
C THR A 311 39.97 10.55 8.43
N LEU A 312 39.70 9.26 8.18
CA LEU A 312 40.28 8.15 8.95
C LEU A 312 41.81 8.07 8.84
N LYS A 313 42.36 8.39 7.65
CA LYS A 313 43.81 8.46 7.44
C LYS A 313 44.48 9.54 8.28
N GLN A 314 43.83 10.69 8.48
CA GLN A 314 44.34 11.76 9.36
C GLN A 314 44.39 11.33 10.84
N PHE A 315 43.43 10.52 11.30
CA PHE A 315 43.39 10.08 12.69
C PHE A 315 44.34 8.91 13.02
N ASN A 316 45.12 8.38 12.06
CA ASN A 316 45.93 7.17 12.24
C ASN A 316 45.12 5.97 12.80
N ILE A 317 43.80 5.98 12.61
CA ILE A 317 42.91 4.89 13.05
C ILE A 317 43.01 3.81 11.98
N SER A 318 44.01 2.94 12.12
CA SER A 318 44.00 1.68 11.39
C SER A 318 42.86 0.83 11.96
N LEU A 319 41.68 0.90 11.34
CA LEU A 319 40.56 0.01 11.60
C LEU A 319 41.03 -1.42 11.30
N LYS A 320 41.56 -2.10 12.33
CA LYS A 320 41.84 -3.53 12.26
C LYS A 320 40.52 -4.23 11.96
N ARG A 321 40.38 -4.72 10.72
CA ARG A 321 39.28 -5.62 10.33
C ARG A 321 39.26 -6.79 11.34
N PRO A 322 38.11 -7.20 11.89
CA PRO A 322 38.04 -8.22 12.95
C PRO A 322 38.53 -9.64 12.58
N ASN A 323 39.24 -9.82 11.46
CA ASN A 323 39.70 -11.13 10.96
C ASN A 323 41.09 -11.11 10.32
N ALA A 324 41.86 -10.03 10.46
CA ALA A 324 43.25 -10.01 9.99
C ALA A 324 44.20 -10.37 11.16
N GLU A 325 44.86 -11.52 11.00
CA GLU A 325 46.02 -12.04 11.74
C GLU A 325 45.77 -13.07 12.85
N LYS A 326 45.95 -14.34 12.48
CA LYS A 326 47.14 -15.08 12.97
C LYS A 326 47.86 -15.73 11.78
N PRO A 327 49.16 -15.46 11.55
CA PRO A 327 49.98 -16.29 10.68
C PRO A 327 50.26 -17.63 11.39
N SER A 328 49.95 -18.74 10.73
CA SER A 328 50.24 -20.09 11.22
C SER A 328 51.75 -20.35 11.12
N TRP A 329 52.43 -20.39 12.26
CA TRP A 329 53.88 -20.66 12.37
C TRP A 329 54.17 -22.10 12.84
N ILE A 330 53.59 -23.11 12.18
CA ILE A 330 54.02 -24.51 12.38
C ILE A 330 54.12 -25.19 11.01
N GLU A 331 55.22 -24.90 10.32
CA GLU A 331 55.96 -25.89 9.54
C GLU A 331 57.38 -25.91 10.11
N GLN A 332 57.69 -26.96 10.87
CA GLN A 332 59.03 -27.53 11.01
C GLN A 332 58.91 -29.00 11.40
#